data_AF-A0A382E7E7-F1
#
_entry.id   AF-A0A382E7E7-F1
#
_cell.length_a   1.000
_cell.length_b   1.000
_cell.length_c   1.000
_cell.angle_alpha   90.00
_cell.angle_beta   90.00
_cell.angle_gamma   90.00
#
_symmetry.space_group_name_H-M   'P 1'
#
loop_
_entity.id
_entity.type
_entity.pdbx_description
1 polymer ?
#
loop_
_entity_poly.entity_id
_entity_poly.type
_entity_poly.pdbx_seq_one_letter_code
_entity_poly.pdbx_strand_id
1 'polypeptide(L)' 'MMNKIGLKFKLKRKSLGLTQSEFSRLLGIAQGYLSDVENGVKISSDSLLLLFEHISKSK' A
#
# COMPACT_ATOMS: atom_id res chain seq x y z
N MET A 1 16.38 -5.82 -6.11
CA MET A 1 15.54 -6.95 -5.62
C MET A 1 14.08 -6.48 -5.62
N MET A 2 13.16 -7.15 -6.31
CA MET A 2 11.75 -6.74 -6.37
C MET A 2 11.16 -6.71 -4.95
N ASN A 3 10.73 -5.54 -4.49
CA ASN A 3 10.02 -5.40 -3.23
C ASN A 3 8.63 -6.06 -3.34
N LYS A 4 8.55 -7.34 -2.97
CA LYS A 4 7.31 -8.14 -3.04
C LYS A 4 6.16 -7.54 -2.23
N ILE A 5 6.47 -6.77 -1.18
CA ILE A 5 5.48 -6.12 -0.32
C ILE A 5 4.83 -4.95 -1.06
N GLY A 6 5.63 -4.07 -1.68
CA GLY A 6 5.10 -2.97 -2.51
C GLY A 6 4.13 -3.44 -3.60
N LEU A 7 4.43 -4.59 -4.21
CA LEU A 7 3.53 -5.21 -5.19
C LEU A 7 2.20 -5.65 -4.57
N LYS A 8 2.18 -6.17 -3.33
CA LYS A 8 0.93 -6.52 -2.63
C LYS A 8 0.05 -5.31 -2.39
N PHE A 9 0.63 -4.17 -2.00
CA PHE A 9 -0.11 -2.90 -1.87
C PHE A 9 -0.76 -2.51 -3.19
N LYS A 10 0.01 -2.53 -4.28
CA LYS A 10 -0.47 -2.20 -5.62
C LYS A 10 -1.61 -3.12 -6.09
N LEU A 11 -1.47 -4.42 -5.86
CA LEU A 11 -2.50 -5.41 -6.25
C LEU A 11 -3.78 -5.23 -5.44
N LYS A 12 -3.70 -5.07 -4.13
CA LYS A 12 -4.87 -4.84 -3.27
C LYS A 12 -5.58 -3.53 -3.62
N ARG A 13 -4.82 -2.46 -3.84
CA ARG A 13 -5.38 -1.18 -4.27
C ARG A 13 -6.18 -1.34 -5.58
N LYS A 14 -5.57 -1.99 -6.58
CA LYS A 14 -6.22 -2.24 -7.86
C LYS A 14 -7.45 -3.15 -7.72
N SER A 15 -7.40 -4.17 -6.86
CA SER A 15 -8.55 -5.04 -6.62
C SER A 15 -9.73 -4.33 -5.96
N LEU A 16 -9.47 -3.21 -5.27
CA LEU A 16 -10.48 -2.32 -4.71
C LEU A 16 -10.96 -1.24 -5.70
N GLY A 17 -10.37 -1.16 -6.90
CA GLY A 17 -10.72 -0.13 -7.89
C GLY A 17 -10.22 1.28 -7.53
N LEU A 18 -9.27 1.40 -6.59
CA LEU A 18 -8.85 2.69 -6.05
C LEU A 18 -7.63 3.30 -6.77
N THR A 19 -7.63 4.62 -6.89
CA THR A 19 -6.44 5.41 -7.21
C THR A 19 -5.43 5.38 -6.07
N GLN A 20 -4.17 5.76 -6.34
CA GLN A 20 -3.16 5.88 -5.28
C GLN A 20 -3.56 6.92 -4.23
N SER A 21 -4.18 8.03 -4.64
CA SER A 21 -4.64 9.09 -3.73
C SER A 21 -5.74 8.63 -2.78
N GLU A 22 -6.70 7.84 -3.27
CA GLU A 22 -7.78 7.29 -2.43
C GLU A 22 -7.24 6.26 -1.45
N PHE A 23 -6.38 5.35 -1.92
CA PHE A 23 -5.81 4.32 -1.07
C PHE A 23 -4.84 4.88 -0.03
N SER A 24 -4.04 5.89 -0.39
CA SER A 24 -3.17 6.57 0.56
C SER A 24 -3.97 7.28 1.65
N ARG A 25 -5.13 7.86 1.29
CA ARG A 25 -6.05 8.46 2.27
C ARG A 25 -6.62 7.42 3.24
N LEU A 26 -7.01 6.24 2.75
CA LEU A 26 -7.45 5.13 3.62
C LEU A 26 -6.35 4.65 4.57
N LEU A 27 -5.10 4.68 4.12
CA LEU A 27 -3.94 4.28 4.90
C LEU A 27 -3.37 5.39 5.80
N GLY A 28 -3.89 6.62 5.71
CA GLY A 28 -3.40 7.77 6.48
C GLY A 28 -1.97 8.20 6.10
N ILE A 29 -1.55 7.98 4.85
CA ILE A 29 -0.21 8.29 4.34
C ILE A 29 -0.25 9.25 3.15
N ALA A 30 0.88 9.91 2.87
CA ALA A 30 1.04 10.71 1.67
C ALA A 30 0.99 9.83 0.40
N GLN A 31 0.36 10.33 -0.67
CA GLN A 31 0.27 9.59 -1.95
C GLN A 31 1.65 9.30 -2.55
N GLY A 32 2.60 10.26 -2.48
CA GLY A 32 3.96 10.05 -2.95
C GLY A 32 4.67 8.91 -2.22
N TYR A 33 4.46 8.81 -0.90
CA TYR A 33 5.00 7.72 -0.10
C TYR A 33 4.41 6.36 -0.52
N LEU A 34 3.10 6.27 -0.79
CA LEU A 34 2.50 5.06 -1.35
C LEU A 34 3.10 4.70 -2.72
N SER A 35 3.32 5.69 -3.59
CA SER A 35 3.94 5.47 -4.91
C SER A 35 5.34 4.88 -4.78
N ASP A 36 6.16 5.43 -3.88
CA ASP A 36 7.51 4.92 -3.61
C ASP A 36 7.48 3.48 -3.09
N VAL A 37 6.53 3.16 -2.21
CA VAL A 37 6.32 1.80 -1.70
C VAL A 37 5.91 0.86 -2.84
N GLU A 38 4.91 1.21 -3.64
CA GLU A 38 4.40 0.37 -4.74
C GLU A 38 5.43 0.10 -5.84
N ASN A 39 6.34 1.05 -6.08
CA ASN A 39 7.40 0.92 -7.07
C ASN A 39 8.69 0.32 -6.48
N GLY A 40 8.71 0.01 -5.19
CA GLY A 40 9.86 -0.58 -4.51
C GLY A 40 11.02 0.38 -4.28
N VAL A 41 10.77 1.69 -4.40
CA VAL A 41 11.73 2.77 -4.07
C VAL A 41 11.89 2.86 -2.56
N LYS A 42 10.81 2.66 -1.79
CA LYS A 42 10.82 2.72 -0.33
C LYS A 42 10.29 1.44 0.30
N ILE A 43 10.88 1.07 1.43
CA ILE A 43 10.39 -0.03 2.27
C ILE A 43 9.27 0.54 3.15
N SER A 44 8.14 -0.16 3.20
CA SER A 44 7.03 0.17 4.09
C SER A 44 7.45 0.00 5.55
N SER A 45 6.99 0.88 6.45
CA SER A 45 7.15 0.65 7.88
C SER A 45 6.30 -0.53 8.37
N ASP A 46 6.70 -1.14 9.49
CA ASP A 46 5.95 -2.25 10.11
C ASP A 46 4.52 -1.85 10.47
N SER A 47 4.31 -0.63 10.97
CA SER A 47 2.97 -0.10 11.26
C SER A 47 2.08 -0.05 10.02
N LEU A 48 2.63 0.35 8.87
CA LEU A 48 1.87 0.39 7.62
C LEU A 48 1.56 -1.01 7.11
N LEU A 49 2.50 -1.95 7.27
CA LEU A 49 2.27 -3.35 6.92
C LEU A 49 1.16 -3.97 7.77
N LEU A 50 1.15 -3.72 9.09
CA LEU A 50 0.11 -4.20 10.00
C LEU A 50 -1.27 -3.63 9.62
N LEU A 51 -1.35 -2.33 9.33
CA LEU A 51 -2.59 -1.69 8.88
C LEU A 51 -3.08 -2.30 7.55
N PHE A 52 -2.17 -2.51 6.60
CA PHE A 52 -2.47 -3.14 5.33
C PHE A 52 -3.03 -4.56 5.50
N GLU A 53 -2.43 -5.36 6.38
CA GLU A 53 -2.91 -6.71 6.69
C GLU A 53 -4.29 -6.69 7.36
N HIS A 54 -4.55 -5.74 8.25
CA HIS A 54 -5.86 -5.57 8.87
C HIS A 54 -6.94 -5.26 7.82
N ILE A 55 -6.73 -4.25 6.98
CA ILE A 55 -7.65 -3.89 5.88
C ILE A 55 -7.80 -5.04 4.88
N SER A 56 -6.74 -5.83 4.70
CA SER A 56 -6.78 -6.96 3.76
C SER A 56 -7.61 -8.13 4.26
N LYS A 57 -7.72 -8.32 5.58
CA LYS A 57 -8.48 -9.41 6.23
C LYS A 57 -9.93 -9.06 6.52
N SER A 58 -10.33 -7.79 6.57
CA SER A 58 -11.71 -7.37 6.88
C SER A 58 -12.72 -7.53 5.73
N LYS A 59 -12.55 -8.53 4.85
CA LYS A 59 -13.53 -8.94 3.84
C LYS A 59 -13.68 -10.45 3.84
#